data_AF-A0A5N6M0L5-F1
#
_entry.id   AF-A0A5N6M0L5-F1
#
_cell.length_a   1.000
_cell.length_b   1.000
_cell.length_c   1.000
_cell.angle_alpha   90.00
_cell.angle_beta   90.00
_cell.angle_gamma   90.00
#
_symmetry.space_group_name_H-M   'P 1'
#
loop_
_entity.id
_entity.type
_entity.pdbx_description
1 polymer ?
#
loop_
_entity_poly.entity_id
_entity_poly.type
_entity_poly.pdbx_seq_one_letter_code
_entity_poly.pdbx_strand_id
1 'polypeptide(L)'
;MKAIRFAPLSLSFWGGNAFSQLPIEYILQKREIKVGDKVAGRHGNKGIISKILPRQDMPYLQDGRPVDMVFNPLGVPSRMNVGQIFESSLGLAGDLLDRHYRIAPFDERYEQEASRKLVFSELYEASKQNHITNRNQTDKEILFDSASSSDSIR
;
A
#
# COMPACT_ATOMS: atom_id res chain seq x y z
N MET A 1 -14.21 23.81 14.49
CA MET A 1 -14.00 23.86 13.03
C MET A 1 -13.27 25.15 12.71
N LYS A 2 -12.09 25.10 12.07
CA LYS A 2 -11.44 26.31 11.53
C LYS A 2 -11.83 26.40 10.06
N ALA A 3 -12.76 27.28 9.73
CA ALA A 3 -13.03 27.64 8.35
C ALA A 3 -11.83 28.42 7.82
N ILE A 4 -11.24 27.97 6.72
CA ILE A 4 -10.16 28.68 6.07
C ILE A 4 -10.84 29.71 5.16
N ARG A 5 -10.96 30.96 5.64
CA ARG A 5 -11.36 32.08 4.78
C ARG A 5 -10.22 32.41 3.85
N PHE A 6 -10.33 32.02 2.59
CA PHE A 6 -9.51 32.59 1.53
C PHE A 6 -10.06 33.99 1.21
N ALA A 7 -9.17 34.98 1.15
CA ALA A 7 -9.55 36.33 0.74
C ALA A 7 -10.09 36.27 -0.70
N PRO A 8 -11.25 36.88 -1.00
CA PRO A 8 -11.74 36.92 -2.37
C PRO A 8 -10.74 37.69 -3.23
N LEU A 9 -10.28 37.08 -4.33
CA LEU A 9 -9.54 37.78 -5.37
C LEU A 9 -10.46 38.86 -5.95
N SER A 10 -10.15 40.13 -5.70
CA SER A 10 -10.86 41.26 -6.30
C SER A 10 -10.57 41.30 -7.80
N LEU A 11 -11.45 40.71 -8.61
CA LEU A 11 -11.42 40.88 -10.06
C LEU A 11 -12.27 42.11 -10.39
N SER A 12 -11.64 43.25 -10.62
CA SER A 12 -12.31 44.48 -11.05
C SER A 12 -12.63 44.38 -12.55
N PHE A 13 -13.87 44.00 -12.89
CA PHE A 13 -14.42 44.10 -14.24
C PHE A 13 -15.20 45.41 -14.40
N TRP A 14 -14.87 46.17 -15.44
CA TRP A 14 -15.53 47.44 -15.79
C TRP A 14 -16.81 47.14 -16.56
N GLY A 15 -17.96 47.62 -16.07
CA GLY A 15 -19.21 47.67 -16.82
C GLY A 15 -20.34 46.78 -16.28
N GLY A 16 -21.32 47.44 -15.63
CA GLY A 16 -22.76 47.14 -15.75
C GLY A 16 -23.24 45.71 -15.50
N ASN A 17 -23.29 45.30 -14.23
CA ASN A 17 -24.38 44.58 -13.55
C ASN A 17 -23.79 43.98 -12.27
N ALA A 18 -24.32 44.40 -11.12
CA ALA A 18 -23.88 43.93 -9.81
C ALA A 18 -24.31 42.46 -9.61
N PHE A 19 -23.56 41.52 -10.18
CA PHE A 19 -23.59 40.14 -9.70
C PHE A 19 -23.12 40.16 -8.25
N SER A 20 -24.03 39.86 -7.33
CA SER A 20 -23.69 39.67 -5.93
C SER A 20 -22.58 38.61 -5.85
N GLN A 21 -21.43 38.98 -5.29
CA GLN A 21 -20.33 38.05 -5.07
C GLN A 21 -20.83 36.98 -4.09
N LEU A 22 -21.11 35.77 -4.59
CA LEU A 22 -21.46 34.64 -3.75
C LEU A 22 -20.20 34.19 -3.01
N PRO A 23 -20.17 34.21 -1.67
CA PRO A 23 -19.02 33.75 -0.93
C PRO A 23 -18.89 32.23 -1.06
N ILE A 24 -17.79 31.77 -1.65
CA ILE A 24 -17.43 30.35 -1.67
C ILE A 24 -16.59 30.09 -0.41
N GLU A 25 -17.15 29.33 0.53
CA GLU A 25 -16.46 28.93 1.75
C GLU A 25 -16.07 27.46 1.68
N TYR A 26 -14.79 27.17 1.92
CA TYR A 26 -14.25 25.82 1.93
C TYR A 26 -14.14 25.31 3.37
N ILE A 27 -14.84 24.21 3.65
CA ILE A 27 -14.80 23.56 4.96
C ILE A 27 -13.91 22.32 4.86
N LEU A 28 -12.81 22.31 5.61
CA LEU A 28 -11.95 21.14 5.74
C LEU A 28 -12.43 20.26 6.90
N GLN A 29 -12.66 18.98 6.62
CA GLN A 29 -12.96 17.98 7.64
C GLN A 29 -11.92 16.85 7.58
N LYS A 30 -11.15 16.68 8.65
CA LYS A 30 -10.32 15.48 8.81
C LYS A 30 -11.22 14.31 9.20
N ARG A 31 -11.17 13.23 8.42
CA ARG A 31 -11.90 11.98 8.70
C ARG A 31 -10.91 10.87 8.98
N GLU A 32 -11.18 10.09 10.02
CA GLU A 32 -10.43 8.88 10.32
C GLU A 32 -11.02 7.69 9.57
N ILE A 33 -10.19 6.69 9.32
CA ILE A 33 -10.59 5.45 8.66
C ILE A 33 -11.53 4.67 9.57
N LYS A 34 -12.63 4.18 9.03
CA LYS A 34 -13.66 3.43 9.76
C LYS A 34 -13.97 2.10 9.10
N VAL A 35 -14.51 1.18 9.88
CA VAL A 35 -15.11 -0.06 9.37
C VAL A 35 -16.19 0.31 8.35
N GLY A 36 -16.18 -0.34 7.19
CA GLY A 36 -17.06 -0.01 6.07
C GLY A 36 -16.43 0.91 5.01
N ASP A 37 -15.27 1.51 5.27
CA ASP A 37 -14.56 2.29 4.26
C ASP A 37 -14.03 1.36 3.15
N LYS A 38 -14.06 1.87 1.91
CA LYS A 38 -13.60 1.15 0.73
C LYS A 38 -12.14 1.43 0.47
N VAL A 39 -11.36 0.37 0.35
CA VAL A 39 -9.94 0.40 -0.04
C VAL A 39 -9.77 -0.26 -1.41
N ALA A 40 -8.83 0.25 -2.21
CA ALA A 40 -8.53 -0.30 -3.52
C ALA A 40 -7.03 -0.27 -3.80
N GLY A 41 -6.50 -1.39 -4.28
CA GLY A 41 -5.14 -1.49 -4.81
C GLY A 41 -5.07 -1.15 -6.30
N ARG A 42 -3.85 -1.00 -6.81
CA ARG A 42 -3.57 -0.66 -8.22
C ARG A 42 -3.82 -1.83 -9.19
N HIS A 43 -3.93 -3.06 -8.68
CA HIS A 43 -4.23 -4.28 -9.45
C HIS A 43 -5.73 -4.64 -9.47
N GLY A 44 -6.61 -3.65 -9.30
CA GLY A 44 -8.06 -3.87 -9.32
C GLY A 44 -8.63 -4.59 -8.10
N ASN A 45 -7.81 -4.87 -7.08
CA ASN A 45 -8.26 -5.46 -5.81
C ASN A 45 -8.99 -4.41 -4.98
N LYS A 46 -10.32 -4.52 -4.94
CA LYS A 46 -11.21 -3.67 -4.14
C LYS A 46 -11.69 -4.44 -2.92
N GLY A 47 -11.65 -3.82 -1.75
CA GLY A 47 -12.09 -4.40 -0.48
C GLY A 47 -12.81 -3.36 0.37
N ILE A 48 -13.58 -3.85 1.35
CA ILE A 48 -14.18 -3.04 2.40
C ILE A 48 -13.48 -3.42 3.70
N ILE A 49 -13.15 -2.44 4.54
CA ILE A 49 -12.55 -2.71 5.85
C ILE A 49 -13.58 -3.42 6.72
N SER A 50 -13.34 -4.70 7.03
CA SER A 50 -14.25 -5.55 7.81
C SER A 50 -14.09 -5.34 9.31
N LYS A 51 -12.84 -5.23 9.80
CA LYS A 51 -12.53 -5.07 11.23
C LYS A 51 -11.24 -4.27 11.38
N ILE A 52 -11.20 -3.37 12.35
CA ILE A 52 -9.99 -2.67 12.78
C ILE A 52 -9.55 -3.32 14.09
N LEU A 53 -8.37 -3.94 14.09
CA LEU A 53 -7.79 -4.59 15.26
C LEU A 53 -6.77 -3.67 15.93
N PRO A 54 -6.61 -3.76 17.27
CA PRO A 54 -5.54 -3.07 17.95
C PRO A 54 -4.19 -3.76 17.65
N ARG A 55 -3.08 -3.05 17.83
CA ARG A 55 -1.73 -3.53 17.45
C ARG A 55 -1.33 -4.84 18.13
N GLN A 56 -1.79 -5.07 19.35
CA GLN A 56 -1.49 -6.30 20.09
C GLN A 56 -2.20 -7.55 19.54
N ASP A 57 -3.26 -7.42 18.76
CA ASP A 57 -3.99 -8.57 18.18
C ASP A 57 -3.53 -8.87 16.75
N MET A 58 -2.62 -8.05 16.20
CA MET A 58 -2.09 -8.24 14.86
C MET A 58 -0.92 -9.24 14.89
N PRO A 59 -0.78 -10.07 13.85
CA PRO A 59 0.41 -10.89 13.68
C PRO A 59 1.66 -10.01 13.61
N TYR A 60 2.75 -10.51 14.17
CA TYR A 60 4.04 -9.83 14.18
C TYR A 60 5.11 -10.63 13.41
N LEU A 61 6.01 -9.86 12.81
CA LEU A 61 7.20 -10.32 12.11
C LEU A 61 8.26 -10.79 13.12
N GLN A 62 9.33 -11.42 12.63
CA GLN A 62 10.46 -11.85 13.47
C GLN A 62 11.13 -10.68 14.20
N ASP A 63 11.11 -9.50 13.59
CA ASP A 63 11.61 -8.25 14.16
C ASP A 63 10.67 -7.65 15.24
N GLY A 64 9.51 -8.27 15.51
CA GLY A 64 8.49 -7.77 16.45
C GLY A 64 7.60 -6.66 15.88
N ARG A 65 7.76 -6.31 14.59
CA ARG A 65 6.88 -5.34 13.90
C ARG A 65 5.51 -5.98 13.64
N PRO A 66 4.38 -5.32 13.98
CA PRO A 66 3.05 -5.82 13.62
C PRO A 66 2.73 -5.54 12.15
N VAL A 67 1.89 -6.38 11.54
CA VAL A 67 1.39 -6.19 10.18
C VAL A 67 0.31 -5.11 10.13
N ASP A 68 0.34 -4.24 9.11
CA ASP A 68 -0.64 -3.16 8.94
C ASP A 68 -1.98 -3.61 8.33
N MET A 69 -1.93 -4.51 7.33
CA MET A 69 -3.11 -5.00 6.61
C MET A 69 -2.98 -6.48 6.25
N VAL A 70 -4.06 -7.23 6.43
CA VAL A 70 -4.13 -8.65 6.05
C VAL A 70 -5.15 -8.83 4.92
N PHE A 71 -4.71 -9.46 3.83
CA PHE A 71 -5.57 -9.79 2.70
C PHE A 71 -6.00 -11.25 2.73
N ASN A 72 -7.19 -11.53 2.21
CA ASN A 72 -7.64 -12.90 2.00
C ASN A 72 -6.83 -13.58 0.87
N PRO A 73 -6.15 -14.72 1.12
CA PRO A 73 -5.32 -15.39 0.12
C PRO A 73 -6.09 -15.84 -1.13
N LEU A 74 -7.39 -16.13 -1.01
CA LEU A 74 -8.21 -16.59 -2.14
C LEU A 74 -8.42 -15.52 -3.22
N GLY A 75 -8.23 -14.23 -2.89
CA GLY A 75 -8.49 -13.12 -3.80
C GLY A 75 -7.46 -12.95 -4.93
N VAL A 76 -6.28 -13.54 -4.78
CA VAL A 76 -5.16 -13.39 -5.72
C VAL A 76 -5.18 -14.45 -6.84
N PRO A 77 -5.21 -15.78 -6.55
CA PRO A 77 -5.17 -16.80 -7.60
C PRO A 77 -6.44 -16.80 -8.45
N SER A 78 -7.61 -16.52 -7.85
CA SER A 78 -8.89 -16.48 -8.58
C SER A 78 -8.96 -15.36 -9.63
N ARG A 79 -8.17 -14.30 -9.48
CA ARG A 79 -8.18 -13.14 -10.40
C ARG A 79 -6.96 -13.09 -11.31
N MET A 80 -6.04 -14.04 -11.17
CA MET A 80 -4.73 -14.03 -11.84
C MET A 80 -3.96 -12.71 -11.62
N ASN A 81 -4.09 -12.11 -10.43
CA ASN A 81 -3.43 -10.84 -10.08
C ASN A 81 -1.96 -11.06 -9.68
N VAL A 82 -1.17 -11.70 -10.55
CA VAL A 82 0.25 -12.04 -10.29
C VAL A 82 1.11 -10.78 -10.13
N GLY A 83 0.78 -9.70 -10.84
CA GLY A 83 1.47 -8.42 -10.72
C GLY A 83 1.45 -7.84 -9.29
N GLN A 84 0.41 -8.13 -8.50
CA GLN A 84 0.38 -7.73 -7.09
C GLN A 84 1.42 -8.48 -6.26
N ILE A 85 1.61 -9.78 -6.53
CA ILE A 85 2.63 -10.57 -5.83
C ILE A 85 4.00 -9.99 -6.15
N PHE A 86 4.31 -9.79 -7.43
CA PHE A 86 5.59 -9.22 -7.85
C PHE A 86 5.83 -7.80 -7.30
N GLU A 87 4.81 -6.94 -7.25
CA GLU A 87 4.93 -5.61 -6.64
C GLU A 87 5.25 -5.71 -5.14
N SER A 88 4.57 -6.59 -4.40
CA SER A 88 4.81 -6.80 -2.97
C SER A 88 6.22 -7.33 -2.71
N SER A 89 6.68 -8.34 -3.46
CA SER A 89 8.00 -8.94 -3.23
C SER A 89 9.12 -7.98 -3.65
N LEU A 90 8.96 -7.22 -4.73
CA LEU A 90 9.92 -6.18 -5.12
C LEU A 90 9.92 -5.00 -4.13
N GLY A 91 8.75 -4.63 -3.60
CA GLY A 91 8.61 -3.63 -2.55
C GLY A 91 9.39 -4.03 -1.29
N LEU A 92 9.29 -5.31 -0.88
CA LEU A 92 10.08 -5.86 0.23
C LEU A 92 11.58 -5.77 -0.05
N ALA A 93 12.04 -6.16 -1.24
CA ALA A 93 13.44 -6.03 -1.62
C ALA A 93 13.90 -4.55 -1.61
N GLY A 94 13.05 -3.62 -2.06
CA GLY A 94 13.32 -2.19 -2.06
C GLY A 94 13.44 -1.59 -0.66
N ASP A 95 12.58 -2.00 0.27
CA ASP A 95 12.65 -1.59 1.68
C ASP A 95 13.95 -2.08 2.34
N LEU A 96 14.33 -3.33 2.07
CA LEU A 96 15.56 -3.94 2.61
C LEU A 96 16.86 -3.37 2.02
N LEU A 97 16.83 -2.91 0.75
CA LEU A 97 17.99 -2.38 0.03
C LEU A 97 18.03 -0.85 0.00
N ASP A 98 17.03 -0.17 0.57
CA ASP A 98 16.79 1.27 0.48
C ASP A 98 16.79 1.79 -0.97
N ARG A 99 16.01 1.12 -1.84
CA ARG A 99 15.91 1.41 -3.28
C ARG A 99 14.47 1.63 -3.72
N HIS A 100 14.31 2.56 -4.66
CA HIS A 100 13.03 2.79 -5.33
C HIS A 100 13.05 2.27 -6.76
N TYR A 101 12.10 1.39 -7.08
CA TYR A 101 11.97 0.81 -8.41
C TYR A 101 10.88 1.51 -9.23
N ARG A 102 11.18 1.76 -10.50
CA ARG A 102 10.19 2.17 -11.51
C ARG A 102 10.17 1.12 -12.60
N ILE A 103 9.07 0.37 -12.69
CA ILE A 103 8.87 -0.64 -13.73
C ILE A 103 8.03 -0.04 -14.86
N ALA A 104 8.50 -0.20 -16.10
CA ALA A 104 7.74 0.13 -17.29
C ALA A 104 6.81 -1.05 -17.64
N PRO A 105 5.56 -0.78 -18.09
CA PRO A 105 4.68 -1.85 -18.57
C PRO A 105 5.25 -2.50 -19.83
N PHE A 106 4.99 -3.80 -20.00
CA PHE A 106 5.40 -4.61 -21.16
C PHE A 106 6.91 -4.86 -21.31
N ASP A 107 7.59 -5.15 -20.19
CA ASP A 107 8.98 -5.60 -20.10
C ASP A 107 9.22 -6.97 -20.76
N GLU A 108 8.21 -7.85 -20.76
CA GLU A 108 8.27 -9.18 -21.39
C GLU A 108 8.55 -9.17 -22.90
N ARG A 109 8.41 -8.01 -23.57
CA ARG A 109 8.76 -7.87 -25.00
C ARG A 109 10.26 -7.97 -25.27
N TYR A 110 11.08 -7.67 -24.26
CA TYR A 110 12.54 -7.69 -24.38
C TYR A 110 13.13 -9.03 -23.94
N GLU A 111 12.53 -9.66 -22.94
CA GLU A 111 12.99 -10.94 -22.42
C GLU A 111 11.83 -11.74 -21.81
N GLN A 112 11.84 -13.06 -22.03
CA GLN A 112 10.85 -13.95 -21.42
C GLN A 112 11.01 -13.96 -19.89
N GLU A 113 9.89 -13.81 -19.19
CA GLU A 113 9.81 -13.72 -17.72
C GLU A 113 10.69 -12.59 -17.11
N ALA A 114 10.87 -11.48 -17.84
CA ALA A 114 11.70 -10.34 -17.41
C ALA A 114 11.36 -9.86 -15.98
N SER A 115 10.07 -9.64 -15.67
CA SER A 115 9.65 -9.16 -14.35
C SER A 115 10.00 -10.16 -13.26
N ARG A 116 9.79 -11.45 -13.53
CA ARG A 116 10.09 -12.52 -12.59
C ARG A 116 11.57 -12.53 -12.27
N LYS A 117 12.43 -12.55 -13.29
CA LYS A 117 13.89 -12.54 -13.13
C LYS A 117 14.36 -11.35 -12.30
N LEU A 118 13.86 -10.16 -12.62
CA LEU A 118 14.18 -8.93 -11.89
C LEU A 118 13.79 -9.01 -10.41
N VAL A 119 12.57 -9.44 -10.11
CA VAL A 119 12.11 -9.54 -8.72
C VAL A 119 12.92 -10.56 -7.93
N PHE A 120 13.15 -11.76 -8.49
CA PHE A 120 13.92 -12.79 -7.81
C PHE A 120 15.40 -12.43 -7.66
N SER A 121 16.00 -11.69 -8.60
CA SER A 121 17.38 -11.22 -8.46
C SER A 121 17.51 -10.18 -7.34
N GLU A 122 16.60 -9.20 -7.25
CA GLU A 122 16.66 -8.19 -6.19
C GLU A 122 16.37 -8.79 -4.81
N LEU A 123 15.43 -9.73 -4.71
CA LEU A 123 15.20 -10.49 -3.47
C LEU A 123 16.43 -11.26 -3.03
N TYR A 124 17.14 -11.87 -3.97
CA TYR A 124 18.37 -12.62 -3.68
C TYR A 124 19.47 -11.70 -3.16
N GLU A 125 19.65 -10.52 -3.75
CA GLU A 125 20.60 -9.52 -3.25
C GLU A 125 20.21 -8.97 -1.88
N ALA A 126 18.91 -8.70 -1.65
CA ALA A 126 18.39 -8.29 -0.35
C ALA A 126 18.66 -9.34 0.74
N SER A 127 18.49 -10.63 0.41
CA SER A 127 18.74 -11.75 1.32
C SER A 127 20.22 -11.93 1.68
N LYS A 128 21.15 -11.57 0.79
CA LYS A 128 22.59 -11.60 1.11
C LYS A 128 22.96 -10.53 2.12
N GLN A 129 22.41 -9.32 1.96
CA GLN A 129 22.74 -8.18 2.81
C GLN A 129 22.07 -8.29 4.18
N ASN A 130 20.82 -8.73 4.21
CA ASN A 130 20.03 -8.85 5.42
C ASN A 130 19.85 -10.34 5.77
N HIS A 131 20.45 -10.79 6.87
CA HIS A 131 20.37 -12.17 7.38
C HIS A 131 18.94 -12.60 7.82
N ILE A 132 17.93 -11.80 7.50
CA ILE A 132 16.56 -11.85 8.01
C ILE A 132 15.66 -12.68 7.08
N THR A 133 15.93 -12.69 5.76
CA THR A 133 15.13 -13.48 4.82
C THR A 133 15.54 -14.95 4.91
N ASN A 134 14.57 -15.85 5.10
CA ASN A 134 14.80 -17.29 5.06
C ASN A 134 15.67 -17.64 3.85
N ARG A 135 16.79 -18.35 4.08
CA ARG A 135 17.76 -18.79 3.04
C ARG A 135 17.14 -19.53 1.85
N ASN A 136 15.86 -19.86 1.94
CA ASN A 136 15.08 -20.56 0.93
C ASN A 136 14.43 -19.61 -0.08
N GLN A 137 15.14 -18.58 -0.58
CA GLN A 137 14.83 -17.86 -1.84
C GLN A 137 13.34 -17.52 -2.09
N THR A 138 12.57 -17.31 -1.03
CA THR A 138 11.12 -17.15 -1.05
C THR A 138 10.82 -15.83 -0.38
N ASP A 139 9.89 -15.09 -0.97
CA ASP A 139 9.31 -13.84 -0.48
C ASP A 139 8.40 -14.03 0.74
N LYS A 140 8.59 -15.13 1.48
CA LYS A 140 7.76 -15.54 2.62
C LYS A 140 8.51 -15.33 3.92
N GLU A 141 7.85 -14.66 4.85
CA GLU A 141 8.34 -14.47 6.22
C GLU A 141 7.45 -15.23 7.21
N ILE A 142 8.04 -15.63 8.34
CA ILE A 142 7.30 -16.29 9.41
C ILE A 142 6.59 -15.22 10.22
N LEU A 143 5.26 -15.33 10.32
CA LEU A 143 4.43 -14.51 11.19
C LEU A 143 4.08 -15.29 12.45
N PHE A 144 4.10 -14.59 13.59
CA PHE A 144 3.69 -15.14 14.87
C PHE A 144 2.33 -14.56 15.28
N ASP A 145 1.49 -15.42 15.85
CA ASP A 145 0.25 -14.98 16.48
C ASP A 145 0.53 -14.35 17.85
N SER A 146 -0.27 -13.35 18.21
CA SER A 146 -0.20 -12.70 19.52
C SER A 146 -1.07 -13.37 20.56
N ALA A 147 -2.08 -14.15 20.15
CA ALA A 147 -2.98 -14.86 21.05
C ALA A 147 -2.40 -16.19 21.58
N SER A 148 -1.57 -16.87 20.79
CA SER A 148 -0.87 -18.11 21.15
C SER A 148 0.64 -17.87 21.07
N SER A 149 1.34 -17.86 22.20
CA SER A 149 2.78 -17.55 22.29
C SER A 149 3.70 -18.60 21.63
N SER A 150 3.17 -19.49 20.79
CA SER A 150 3.89 -20.67 20.27
C SER A 150 3.53 -21.13 18.85
N ASP A 151 2.56 -20.51 18.16
CA ASP A 151 2.14 -20.98 16.84
C ASP A 151 2.50 -19.99 15.72
N SER A 152 3.42 -20.41 14.85
CA SER A 152 3.70 -19.73 13.58
C SER A 152 2.48 -19.85 12.67
N ILE A 153 2.00 -18.76 12.09
CA ILE A 153 0.97 -18.78 11.05
C ILE A 153 1.63 -19.35 9.77
N ARG A 154 1.26 -20.57 9.37
CA ARG A 154 1.77 -21.27 8.19
C ARG A 154 0.98 -20.96 6.92
#